data_AF-A0A952SAA5-F1
#
_entry.id   AF-A0A952SAA5-F1
#
_cell.length_a   1.000
_cell.length_b   1.000
_cell.length_c   1.000
_cell.angle_alpha   90.00
_cell.angle_beta   90.00
_cell.angle_gamma   90.00
#
_symmetry.space_group_name_H-M   'P 1'
#
loop_
_entity.id
_entity.type
_entity.pdbx_description
1 polymer ?
#
loop_
_entity_poly.entity_id
_entity_poly.type
_entity_poly.pdbx_seq_one_letter_code
_entity_poly.pdbx_strand_id
1 'polypeptide(L)'
;MTGDEIRQRFLDYFEKNGHKVVHSSPLLPANDPTLLFTNAGMNQFKDVFLGLEKRDYKRAVSSQKCIRAGGKHNDLDEVGKTARHHTFFEMLGNFSFGDYFKEDAIRYAWEFLVDDLKLDRRRLWFSVFEGDDEVGPDDEARELWVRVGAPPERVLGFGRIDNFWQMGDTGPCGPCSEIHYYMGEDPDDPTKNTAELVNGPGDTTMEIWNLVFMQYNRTESEDGTYTLTPLPAPSVDTGMGLERITAVMQNVKTNYDTDLIRPLVEYAAALSEPSA
;
A
#
# COMPACT_ATOMS: atom_id res chain seq x y z
N MET A 1 -5.78 5.95 19.06
CA MET A 1 -6.86 5.72 18.08
C MET A 1 -6.92 4.23 17.83
N THR A 2 -8.09 3.64 17.90
CA THR A 2 -8.30 2.21 17.63
C THR A 2 -8.14 1.91 16.14
N GLY A 3 -7.85 0.67 15.77
CA GLY A 3 -7.81 0.27 14.36
C GLY A 3 -9.15 0.52 13.66
N ASP A 4 -10.27 0.32 14.37
CA ASP A 4 -11.62 0.59 13.86
C ASP A 4 -11.86 2.07 13.56
N GLU A 5 -11.43 2.96 14.46
CA GLU A 5 -11.49 4.40 14.24
C GLU A 5 -10.63 4.83 13.06
N ILE A 6 -9.42 4.26 12.89
CA ILE A 6 -8.53 4.57 11.77
C ILE A 6 -9.17 4.14 10.45
N ARG A 7 -9.72 2.92 10.39
CA ARG A 7 -10.43 2.39 9.22
C ARG A 7 -11.56 3.33 8.81
N GLN A 8 -12.45 3.69 9.75
CA GLN A 8 -13.58 4.56 9.44
C GLN A 8 -13.12 5.96 9.00
N ARG A 9 -12.11 6.51 9.69
CA ARG A 9 -11.57 7.84 9.39
C ARG A 9 -10.96 7.92 7.98
N PHE A 10 -10.29 6.86 7.54
CA PHE A 10 -9.80 6.74 6.16
C PHE A 10 -10.94 6.78 5.13
N LEU A 11 -11.98 5.95 5.34
CA LEU A 11 -13.14 5.92 4.44
C LEU A 11 -13.85 7.27 4.38
N ASP A 12 -14.09 7.89 5.54
CA ASP A 12 -14.74 9.20 5.67
C ASP A 12 -13.93 10.32 4.99
N TYR A 13 -12.61 10.29 5.13
CA TYR A 13 -11.72 11.27 4.51
C TYR A 13 -11.82 11.23 2.98
N PHE A 14 -11.76 10.05 2.38
CA PHE A 14 -11.86 9.92 0.93
C PHE A 14 -13.29 10.13 0.41
N GLU A 15 -14.31 9.75 1.19
CA GLU A 15 -15.71 10.05 0.87
C GLU A 15 -15.95 11.57 0.78
N LYS A 16 -15.43 12.34 1.76
CA LYS A 16 -15.47 13.81 1.73
C LYS A 16 -14.75 14.40 0.51
N ASN A 17 -13.74 13.70 -0.02
CA ASN A 17 -13.02 14.05 -1.24
C ASN A 17 -13.63 13.44 -2.52
N GLY A 18 -14.90 13.03 -2.46
CA GLY A 18 -15.69 12.60 -3.62
C GLY A 18 -15.45 11.17 -4.07
N HIS A 19 -14.83 10.33 -3.24
CA HIS A 19 -14.68 8.90 -3.54
C HIS A 19 -15.93 8.14 -3.13
N LYS A 20 -16.39 7.22 -3.98
CA LYS A 20 -17.46 6.30 -3.61
C LYS A 20 -16.91 5.28 -2.62
N VAL A 21 -17.52 5.16 -1.44
CA VAL A 21 -17.21 4.04 -0.53
C VAL A 21 -17.73 2.73 -1.16
N VAL A 22 -16.82 1.78 -1.38
CA VAL A 22 -17.09 0.47 -1.97
C VAL A 22 -16.71 -0.61 -0.96
N HIS A 23 -17.55 -1.63 -0.80
CA HIS A 23 -17.26 -2.73 0.10
C HIS A 23 -16.11 -3.60 -0.42
N SER A 24 -15.38 -4.21 0.52
CA SER A 24 -14.39 -5.24 0.21
C SER A 24 -15.02 -6.40 -0.55
N SER A 25 -14.36 -6.82 -1.63
CA SER A 25 -14.72 -8.03 -2.36
C SER A 25 -14.48 -9.29 -1.53
N PRO A 26 -15.08 -10.43 -1.91
CA PRO A 26 -14.73 -11.72 -1.33
C PRO A 26 -13.24 -12.03 -1.49
N LEU A 27 -12.71 -12.89 -0.60
CA LEU A 27 -11.30 -13.35 -0.64
C LEU A 27 -11.02 -14.32 -1.78
N LEU A 28 -12.05 -15.01 -2.27
CA LEU A 28 -11.99 -15.87 -3.45
C LEU A 28 -12.41 -15.03 -4.67
N PRO A 29 -11.49 -14.74 -5.61
CA PRO A 29 -11.83 -13.99 -6.81
C PRO A 29 -12.84 -14.78 -7.65
N ALA A 30 -14.01 -14.20 -7.92
CA ALA A 30 -15.06 -14.89 -8.67
C ALA A 30 -14.71 -15.09 -10.15
N ASN A 31 -13.93 -14.16 -10.74
CA ASN A 31 -13.73 -14.05 -12.18
C ASN A 31 -12.24 -13.94 -12.59
N ASP A 32 -11.30 -14.33 -11.73
CA ASP A 32 -9.87 -14.28 -12.07
C ASP A 32 -9.16 -15.61 -11.77
N PRO A 33 -9.00 -16.50 -12.77
CA PRO A 33 -8.35 -17.80 -12.57
C PRO A 33 -6.83 -17.69 -12.33
N THR A 34 -6.24 -16.50 -12.48
CA THR A 34 -4.81 -16.25 -12.26
C THR A 34 -4.48 -15.88 -10.80
N LEU A 35 -5.49 -15.61 -9.98
CA LEU A 35 -5.34 -15.26 -8.57
C LEU A 35 -5.89 -16.36 -7.66
N LEU A 36 -5.05 -16.82 -6.72
CA LEU A 36 -5.48 -17.80 -5.71
C LEU A 36 -6.41 -17.15 -4.67
N PHE A 37 -6.06 -15.94 -4.22
CA PHE A 37 -6.83 -15.12 -3.30
C PHE A 37 -6.74 -13.65 -3.70
N THR A 38 -7.71 -12.84 -3.26
CA THR A 38 -7.61 -11.39 -3.30
C THR A 38 -6.42 -10.93 -2.45
N ASN A 39 -5.41 -10.37 -3.11
CA ASN A 39 -4.14 -9.96 -2.49
C ASN A 39 -3.98 -8.43 -2.39
N ALA A 40 -4.89 -7.67 -2.99
CA ALA A 40 -4.90 -6.21 -3.01
C ALA A 40 -6.30 -5.62 -3.20
N GLY A 41 -6.49 -4.35 -2.79
CA GLY A 41 -7.71 -3.58 -3.00
C GLY A 41 -8.13 -3.48 -4.48
N MET A 42 -7.15 -3.39 -5.36
CA MET A 42 -7.36 -3.19 -6.80
C MET A 42 -7.97 -4.39 -7.53
N ASN A 43 -7.96 -5.60 -6.96
CA ASN A 43 -8.38 -6.81 -7.68
C ASN A 43 -9.82 -6.69 -8.22
N GLN A 44 -10.74 -6.11 -7.43
CA GLN A 44 -12.15 -5.90 -7.82
C GLN A 44 -12.37 -4.77 -8.84
N PHE A 45 -11.31 -4.03 -9.19
CA PHE A 45 -11.32 -2.93 -10.14
C PHE A 45 -10.43 -3.21 -11.36
N LYS A 46 -9.89 -4.43 -11.50
CA LYS A 46 -9.02 -4.84 -12.62
C LYS A 46 -9.62 -4.44 -13.99
N ASP A 47 -10.86 -4.82 -14.24
CA ASP A 47 -11.53 -4.55 -15.52
C ASP A 47 -11.85 -3.06 -15.71
N VAL A 48 -11.98 -2.30 -14.62
CA VAL A 48 -12.15 -0.83 -14.68
C VAL A 48 -10.85 -0.17 -15.14
N PHE A 49 -9.70 -0.58 -14.59
CA PHE A 49 -8.39 -0.08 -15.03
C PHE A 49 -8.08 -0.44 -16.49
N LEU A 50 -8.49 -1.63 -16.93
CA LEU A 50 -8.35 -2.07 -18.32
C LEU A 50 -9.35 -1.38 -19.28
N GLY A 51 -10.32 -0.62 -18.77
CA GLY A 51 -11.38 0.01 -19.55
C GLY A 51 -12.44 -0.95 -20.10
N LEU A 52 -12.45 -2.20 -19.60
CA LEU A 52 -13.41 -3.24 -19.97
C LEU A 52 -14.73 -3.11 -19.21
N GLU A 53 -14.68 -2.51 -18.01
CA GLU A 53 -15.84 -2.23 -17.17
C GLU A 53 -15.97 -0.72 -16.93
N LYS A 54 -17.22 -0.21 -16.93
CA LYS A 54 -17.52 1.17 -16.55
C LYS A 54 -18.36 1.20 -15.30
N ARG A 55 -17.95 2.01 -14.33
CA ARG A 55 -18.69 2.33 -13.10
C ARG A 55 -19.40 3.68 -13.25
N ASP A 56 -20.43 3.91 -12.45
CA ASP A 56 -21.13 5.19 -12.33
C ASP A 56 -20.33 6.24 -11.53
N TYR A 57 -19.22 5.83 -10.93
CA TYR A 57 -18.23 6.67 -10.24
C TYR A 57 -16.85 6.54 -10.89
N LYS A 58 -16.04 7.60 -10.77
CA LYS A 58 -14.64 7.62 -11.23
C LYS A 58 -13.60 7.52 -10.11
N ARG A 59 -14.05 7.60 -8.86
CA ARG A 59 -13.23 7.55 -7.65
C ARG A 59 -13.84 6.57 -6.68
N ALA A 60 -13.04 5.74 -6.04
CA ALA A 60 -13.51 4.79 -5.04
C ALA A 60 -12.60 4.72 -3.82
N VAL A 61 -13.14 4.32 -2.67
CA VAL A 61 -12.36 4.01 -1.47
C VAL A 61 -12.89 2.73 -0.82
N SER A 62 -12.00 1.89 -0.31
CA SER A 62 -12.37 0.65 0.39
C SER A 62 -11.37 0.27 1.49
N SER A 63 -11.80 -0.61 2.39
CA SER A 63 -10.92 -1.39 3.27
C SER A 63 -11.01 -2.85 2.84
N GLN A 64 -10.09 -3.31 2.00
CA GLN A 64 -10.12 -4.63 1.38
C GLN A 64 -9.49 -5.68 2.30
N LYS A 65 -10.23 -6.76 2.57
CA LYS A 65 -9.66 -7.97 3.16
C LYS A 65 -8.77 -8.67 2.13
N CYS A 66 -7.51 -8.92 2.51
CA CYS A 66 -6.50 -9.52 1.64
C CYS A 66 -5.97 -10.82 2.25
N ILE A 67 -5.58 -11.77 1.40
CA ILE A 67 -4.75 -12.93 1.76
C ILE A 67 -3.51 -12.98 0.87
N ARG A 68 -2.33 -13.02 1.49
CA ARG A 68 -1.01 -13.24 0.83
C ARG A 68 -0.35 -14.51 1.35
N ALA A 69 -0.84 -15.66 0.87
CA ALA A 69 -0.37 -16.99 1.25
C ALA A 69 -0.08 -17.88 0.03
N GLY A 70 0.24 -17.27 -1.11
CA GLY A 70 0.54 -17.97 -2.36
C GLY A 70 0.52 -17.05 -3.58
N GLY A 71 1.08 -17.54 -4.70
CA GLY A 71 1.23 -16.76 -5.92
C GLY A 71 2.35 -15.72 -5.81
N LYS A 72 2.20 -14.60 -6.53
CA LYS A 72 3.23 -13.55 -6.64
C LYS A 72 3.52 -12.84 -5.31
N HIS A 73 2.47 -12.54 -4.55
CA HIS A 73 2.56 -11.90 -3.25
C HIS A 73 2.30 -12.95 -2.18
N ASN A 74 3.37 -13.48 -1.58
CA ASN A 74 3.31 -14.56 -0.60
C ASN A 74 4.17 -14.23 0.61
N ASP A 75 3.49 -13.89 1.72
CA ASP A 75 4.14 -13.48 2.95
C ASP A 75 4.13 -14.60 4.01
N LEU A 76 3.66 -15.80 3.65
CA LEU A 76 3.45 -16.91 4.60
C LEU A 76 4.71 -17.25 5.40
N ASP A 77 5.87 -17.28 4.75
CA ASP A 77 7.13 -17.64 5.39
C ASP A 77 7.65 -16.54 6.33
N GLU A 78 7.15 -15.31 6.24
CA GLU A 78 7.56 -14.16 7.07
C GLU A 78 6.68 -13.97 8.31
N VAL A 79 5.50 -14.61 8.34
CA VAL A 79 4.56 -14.52 9.46
C VAL A 79 5.19 -15.10 10.73
N GLY A 80 5.18 -14.32 11.81
CA GLY A 80 5.81 -14.66 13.08
C GLY A 80 7.32 -14.45 13.15
N LYS A 81 7.98 -14.15 12.03
CA LYS A 81 9.41 -13.76 11.99
C LYS A 81 9.61 -12.25 12.01
N THR A 82 8.67 -11.51 11.41
CA THR A 82 8.72 -10.05 11.28
C THR A 82 7.59 -9.40 12.06
N ALA A 83 7.74 -8.11 12.37
CA ALA A 83 6.75 -7.34 13.13
C ALA A 83 5.53 -6.89 12.30
N ARG A 84 5.59 -7.03 10.96
CA ARG A 84 4.71 -6.33 10.01
C ARG A 84 3.96 -7.20 9.00
N HIS A 85 4.31 -8.48 8.86
CA HIS A 85 3.69 -9.37 7.87
C HIS A 85 2.62 -10.26 8.48
N HIS A 86 1.53 -10.43 7.73
CA HIS A 86 0.40 -11.29 8.02
C HIS A 86 0.00 -12.04 6.76
N THR A 87 -0.64 -13.20 6.90
CA THR A 87 -1.33 -13.82 5.76
C THR A 87 -2.61 -13.06 5.44
N PHE A 88 -3.48 -12.86 6.44
CA PHE A 88 -4.70 -12.06 6.35
C PHE A 88 -4.46 -10.66 6.91
N PHE A 89 -4.86 -9.63 6.17
CA PHE A 89 -4.78 -8.24 6.61
C PHE A 89 -5.81 -7.37 5.88
N GLU A 90 -6.02 -6.15 6.36
CA GLU A 90 -6.83 -5.15 5.66
C GLU A 90 -5.98 -4.11 4.93
N MET A 91 -6.31 -3.89 3.66
CA MET A 91 -5.70 -2.87 2.82
C MET A 91 -6.68 -1.71 2.63
N LEU A 92 -6.36 -0.56 3.22
CA LEU A 92 -7.03 0.71 3.01
C LEU A 92 -6.59 1.28 1.65
N GLY A 93 -7.50 1.37 0.68
CA GLY A 93 -7.19 1.83 -0.67
C GLY A 93 -8.14 2.89 -1.17
N ASN A 94 -7.59 3.92 -1.82
CA ASN A 94 -8.31 4.88 -2.65
C ASN A 94 -7.86 4.76 -4.11
N PHE A 95 -8.83 4.88 -5.01
CA PHE A 95 -8.67 4.57 -6.43
C PHE A 95 -9.19 5.71 -7.30
N SER A 96 -8.47 6.01 -8.38
CA SER A 96 -8.85 6.94 -9.44
C SER A 96 -8.90 6.20 -10.76
N PHE A 97 -10.03 6.26 -11.47
CA PHE A 97 -10.23 5.60 -12.76
C PHE A 97 -10.28 6.67 -13.86
N GLY A 98 -9.11 7.06 -14.38
CA GLY A 98 -9.01 8.12 -15.39
C GLY A 98 -9.57 9.47 -14.94
N ASP A 99 -9.40 9.82 -13.66
CA ASP A 99 -9.87 11.08 -13.06
C ASP A 99 -8.69 11.96 -12.62
N TYR A 100 -8.22 11.79 -11.39
CA TYR A 100 -6.99 12.42 -10.91
C TYR A 100 -5.79 11.47 -11.01
N PHE A 101 -4.57 12.01 -10.96
CA PHE A 101 -3.33 11.22 -11.06
C PHE A 101 -2.36 11.59 -9.93
N LYS A 102 -1.05 11.61 -10.19
CA LYS A 102 0.00 11.72 -9.17
C LYS A 102 -0.16 12.90 -8.21
N GLU A 103 -0.41 14.10 -8.72
CA GLU A 103 -0.46 15.33 -7.91
C GLU A 103 -1.49 15.23 -6.79
N ASP A 104 -2.72 14.87 -7.13
CA ASP A 104 -3.78 14.69 -6.14
C ASP A 104 -3.59 13.43 -5.29
N ALA A 105 -3.07 12.34 -5.85
CA ALA A 105 -2.81 11.13 -5.07
C ALA A 105 -1.82 11.40 -3.92
N ILE A 106 -0.70 12.05 -4.24
CA ILE A 106 0.34 12.45 -3.29
C ILE A 106 -0.21 13.48 -2.30
N ARG A 107 -0.96 14.48 -2.78
CA ARG A 107 -1.61 15.48 -1.93
C ARG A 107 -2.57 14.82 -0.94
N TYR A 108 -3.44 13.92 -1.38
CA TYR A 108 -4.38 13.23 -0.49
C TYR A 108 -3.68 12.39 0.56
N ALA A 109 -2.63 11.65 0.19
CA ALA A 109 -1.88 10.86 1.13
C ALA A 109 -1.15 11.72 2.17
N TRP A 110 -0.56 12.84 1.74
CA TRP A 110 0.05 13.81 2.65
C TRP A 110 -0.97 14.42 3.61
N GLU A 111 -2.08 14.96 3.09
CA GLU A 111 -3.15 15.55 3.89
C GLU A 111 -3.70 14.54 4.93
N PHE A 112 -3.92 13.28 4.52
CA PHE A 112 -4.41 12.25 5.45
C PHE A 112 -3.40 11.91 6.54
N LEU A 113 -2.15 11.59 6.17
CA LEU A 113 -1.14 11.16 7.15
C LEU A 113 -0.66 12.32 8.03
N VAL A 114 -0.36 13.46 7.44
CA VAL A 114 0.31 14.58 8.11
C VAL A 114 -0.69 15.54 8.73
N ASP A 115 -1.76 15.88 8.00
CA ASP A 115 -2.70 16.91 8.47
C ASP A 115 -3.89 16.31 9.23
N ASP A 116 -4.36 15.12 8.91
CA ASP A 116 -5.48 14.49 9.62
C ASP A 116 -5.01 13.59 10.77
N LEU A 117 -4.13 12.63 10.49
CA LEU A 117 -3.57 11.72 11.50
C LEU A 117 -2.43 12.33 12.34
N LYS A 118 -1.91 13.49 11.93
CA LYS A 118 -0.86 14.24 12.66
C LYS A 118 0.43 13.42 12.86
N LEU A 119 0.80 12.61 11.86
CA LEU A 119 2.07 11.90 11.89
C LEU A 119 3.25 12.87 11.94
N ASP A 120 4.27 12.52 12.74
CA ASP A 120 5.52 13.28 12.82
C ASP A 120 6.26 13.22 11.48
N ARG A 121 6.32 14.35 10.79
CA ARG A 121 6.96 14.50 9.47
C ARG A 121 8.43 14.08 9.47
N ARG A 122 9.11 14.20 10.62
CA ARG A 122 10.53 13.83 10.79
C ARG A 122 10.73 12.32 10.80
N ARG A 123 9.67 11.53 10.75
CA ARG A 123 9.72 10.06 10.64
C ARG A 123 9.34 9.55 9.26
N LEU A 124 8.80 10.41 8.40
CA LEU A 124 8.36 10.02 7.07
C LEU A 124 9.54 9.98 6.09
N TRP A 125 9.54 8.95 5.26
CA TRP A 125 10.39 8.76 4.09
C TRP A 125 9.52 8.38 2.91
N PHE A 126 9.98 8.70 1.70
CA PHE A 126 9.25 8.47 0.46
C PHE A 126 10.16 7.78 -0.54
N SER A 127 9.62 6.80 -1.28
CA SER A 127 10.32 6.15 -2.39
C SER A 127 9.64 6.49 -3.71
N VAL A 128 10.39 6.59 -4.80
CA VAL A 128 9.90 6.78 -6.17
C VAL A 128 10.68 5.88 -7.13
N PHE A 129 10.07 5.56 -8.26
CA PHE A 129 10.71 4.74 -9.29
C PHE A 129 11.89 5.47 -9.96
N GLU A 130 13.08 4.87 -9.90
CA GLU A 130 14.29 5.46 -10.50
C GLU A 130 14.48 5.10 -11.98
N GLY A 131 13.57 4.30 -12.53
CA GLY A 131 13.64 3.83 -13.91
C GLY A 131 14.38 2.49 -14.06
N ASP A 132 14.23 1.91 -15.24
CA ASP A 132 15.01 0.78 -15.72
C ASP A 132 15.09 0.82 -17.27
N ASP A 133 15.49 -0.30 -17.88
CA ASP A 133 15.66 -0.41 -19.33
C ASP A 133 14.34 -0.27 -20.12
N GLU A 134 13.17 -0.50 -19.50
CA GLU A 134 11.86 -0.47 -20.16
C GLU A 134 11.06 0.81 -19.84
N VAL A 135 11.15 1.32 -18.60
CA VAL A 135 10.34 2.44 -18.11
C VAL A 135 11.25 3.48 -17.47
N GLY A 136 11.10 4.74 -17.88
CA GLY A 136 11.93 5.84 -17.36
C GLY A 136 11.66 6.20 -15.89
N PRO A 137 12.54 7.02 -15.28
CA PRO A 137 12.39 7.48 -13.90
C PRO A 137 11.11 8.30 -13.70
N ASP A 138 10.54 8.22 -12.50
CA ASP A 138 9.38 9.02 -12.08
C ASP A 138 9.82 10.31 -11.36
N ASP A 139 10.46 11.22 -12.10
CA ASP A 139 10.88 12.54 -11.59
C ASP A 139 9.68 13.42 -11.20
N GLU A 140 8.53 13.23 -11.85
CA GLU A 140 7.29 13.94 -11.53
C GLU A 140 6.84 13.65 -10.09
N ALA A 141 6.80 12.37 -9.68
CA ALA A 141 6.45 12.01 -8.31
C ALA A 141 7.43 12.61 -7.29
N ARG A 142 8.73 12.65 -7.62
CA ARG A 142 9.76 13.26 -6.79
C ARG A 142 9.48 14.74 -6.54
N GLU A 143 9.22 15.50 -7.60
CA GLU A 143 8.89 16.93 -7.50
C GLU A 143 7.61 17.18 -6.72
N LEU A 144 6.59 16.34 -6.89
CA LEU A 144 5.31 16.44 -6.20
C LEU A 144 5.44 16.20 -4.69
N TRP A 145 6.26 15.23 -4.26
CA TRP A 145 6.55 15.03 -2.84
C TRP A 145 7.21 16.24 -2.20
N VAL A 146 8.20 16.83 -2.87
CA VAL A 146 8.85 18.06 -2.40
C VAL A 146 7.85 19.21 -2.33
N ARG A 147 6.95 19.31 -3.31
CA ARG A 147 5.90 20.34 -3.35
C ARG A 147 4.93 20.27 -2.17
N VAL A 148 4.55 19.07 -1.72
CA VAL A 148 3.66 18.91 -0.55
C VAL A 148 4.38 19.09 0.80
N GLY A 149 5.71 19.08 0.80
CA GLY A 149 6.53 19.43 1.96
C GLY A 149 7.51 18.35 2.43
N ALA A 150 7.70 17.27 1.66
CA ALA A 150 8.75 16.30 1.94
C ALA A 150 10.15 16.94 1.75
N PRO A 151 11.10 16.75 2.70
CA PRO A 151 12.49 17.13 2.46
C PRO A 151 13.06 16.37 1.25
N PRO A 152 13.73 17.01 0.29
CA PRO A 152 14.26 16.35 -0.91
C PRO A 152 15.15 15.14 -0.61
N GLU A 153 15.96 15.22 0.45
CA GLU A 153 16.84 14.14 0.91
C GLU A 153 16.11 12.91 1.46
N ARG A 154 14.79 13.01 1.68
CA ARG A 154 13.93 11.91 2.14
C ARG A 154 13.06 11.31 1.04
N VAL A 155 13.23 11.78 -0.20
CA VAL A 155 12.60 11.20 -1.39
C VAL A 155 13.66 10.38 -2.11
N LEU A 156 13.62 9.06 -1.92
CA LEU A 156 14.63 8.11 -2.40
C LEU A 156 14.20 7.49 -3.73
N GLY A 157 15.17 7.16 -4.59
CA GLY A 157 14.92 6.38 -5.81
C GLY A 157 15.16 4.90 -5.55
N PHE A 158 14.27 4.03 -6.04
CA PHE A 158 14.53 2.60 -6.13
C PHE A 158 14.05 2.02 -7.47
N GLY A 159 14.64 0.88 -7.84
CA GLY A 159 14.34 0.18 -9.08
C GLY A 159 13.01 -0.59 -9.05
N ARG A 160 12.86 -1.50 -10.04
CA ARG A 160 11.61 -2.22 -10.33
C ARG A 160 11.08 -3.08 -9.19
N ILE A 161 11.97 -3.62 -8.35
CA ILE A 161 11.58 -4.53 -7.27
C ILE A 161 10.67 -3.81 -6.27
N ASP A 162 11.01 -2.57 -5.91
CA ASP A 162 10.33 -1.82 -4.86
C ASP A 162 9.32 -0.81 -5.43
N ASN A 163 9.68 -0.11 -6.51
CA ASN A 163 8.88 1.00 -7.03
C ASN A 163 8.20 0.74 -8.39
N PHE A 164 7.98 -0.53 -8.76
CA PHE A 164 7.11 -0.89 -9.88
C PHE A 164 6.14 -2.00 -9.46
N TRP A 165 4.88 -1.62 -9.23
CA TRP A 165 3.90 -2.54 -8.67
C TRP A 165 3.13 -3.30 -9.74
N GLN A 166 2.90 -4.58 -9.47
CA GLN A 166 2.14 -5.49 -10.32
C GLN A 166 1.40 -6.54 -9.49
N MET A 167 0.13 -6.76 -9.81
CA MET A 167 -0.78 -7.65 -9.08
C MET A 167 -0.40 -9.14 -9.20
N GLY A 168 -0.03 -9.54 -10.41
CA GLY A 168 0.27 -10.90 -10.82
C GLY A 168 1.23 -10.87 -12.01
N ASP A 169 1.38 -11.98 -12.72
CA ASP A 169 2.23 -12.03 -13.92
C ASP A 169 1.66 -11.21 -15.08
N THR A 170 0.34 -11.02 -15.11
CA THR A 170 -0.34 -10.17 -16.08
C THR A 170 -1.32 -9.22 -15.40
N GLY A 171 -1.75 -8.17 -16.12
CA GLY A 171 -2.75 -7.21 -15.68
C GLY A 171 -2.22 -5.79 -15.49
N PRO A 172 -3.06 -4.88 -14.94
CA PRO A 172 -2.70 -3.50 -14.68
C PRO A 172 -1.49 -3.37 -13.73
N CYS A 173 -0.56 -2.48 -14.08
CA CYS A 173 0.67 -2.22 -13.35
C CYS A 173 1.22 -0.81 -13.65
N GLY A 174 2.23 -0.41 -12.90
CA GLY A 174 2.96 0.83 -13.18
C GLY A 174 3.97 1.20 -12.10
N PRO A 175 4.74 2.29 -12.32
CA PRO A 175 5.55 2.91 -11.31
C PRO A 175 4.71 3.22 -10.07
N CYS A 176 5.30 3.09 -8.89
CA CYS A 176 4.65 3.43 -7.65
C CYS A 176 5.55 4.25 -6.74
N SER A 177 4.94 4.92 -5.78
CA SER A 177 5.63 5.66 -4.74
C SER A 177 5.16 5.20 -3.38
N GLU A 178 6.08 4.84 -2.50
CA GLU A 178 5.74 4.32 -1.18
C GLU A 178 6.06 5.34 -0.10
N ILE A 179 5.27 5.30 0.97
CA ILE A 179 5.45 6.08 2.17
C ILE A 179 5.91 5.15 3.27
N HIS A 180 7.01 5.51 3.90
CA HIS A 180 7.68 4.75 4.95
C HIS A 180 7.70 5.55 6.24
N TYR A 181 7.61 4.87 7.38
CA TYR A 181 7.59 5.49 8.70
C TYR A 181 8.67 4.89 9.61
N TYR A 182 9.55 5.75 10.11
CA TYR A 182 10.58 5.41 11.09
C TYR A 182 9.96 5.25 12.49
N MET A 183 9.92 4.00 12.97
CA MET A 183 9.40 3.59 14.27
C MET A 183 10.44 3.64 15.39
N GLY A 184 11.72 3.92 15.09
CA GLY A 184 12.79 3.95 16.10
C GLY A 184 12.74 5.16 17.05
N GLU A 185 13.72 5.25 17.94
CA GLU A 185 13.88 6.38 18.87
C GLU A 185 14.65 7.54 18.19
N ASP A 186 14.52 8.75 18.73
CA ASP A 186 15.28 9.94 18.27
C ASP A 186 15.24 10.18 16.74
N PRO A 187 14.10 10.59 16.18
CA PRO A 187 13.92 10.72 14.72
C PRO A 187 14.82 11.80 14.08
N ASP A 188 15.42 12.67 14.88
CA ASP A 188 16.37 13.70 14.46
C ASP A 188 17.82 13.20 14.44
N ASP A 189 18.11 12.00 14.97
CA ASP A 189 19.45 11.43 14.97
C ASP A 189 19.74 10.78 13.59
N PRO A 190 20.61 11.39 12.77
CA PRO A 190 20.92 10.89 11.43
C PRO A 190 21.73 9.59 11.45
N THR A 191 22.17 9.11 12.62
CA THR A 191 22.81 7.79 12.76
C THR A 191 21.80 6.67 13.00
N LYS A 192 20.56 7.03 13.41
CA LYS A 192 19.49 6.07 13.70
C LYS A 192 18.38 6.08 12.66
N ASN A 193 18.01 7.25 12.15
CA ASN A 193 16.97 7.43 11.16
C ASN A 193 17.61 7.69 9.79
N THR A 194 17.98 6.61 9.11
CA THR A 194 18.84 6.68 7.91
C THR A 194 18.12 6.18 6.67
N ALA A 195 18.60 6.60 5.49
CA ALA A 195 18.01 6.22 4.20
C ALA A 195 18.13 4.70 3.95
N GLU A 196 19.18 4.06 4.46
CA GLU A 196 19.44 2.62 4.30
C GLU A 196 18.41 1.74 5.02
N LEU A 197 17.61 2.29 5.92
CA LEU A 197 16.51 1.57 6.56
C LEU A 197 15.25 1.52 5.68
N VAL A 198 15.10 2.43 4.71
CA VAL A 198 13.97 2.46 3.78
C VAL A 198 14.13 1.32 2.77
N ASN A 199 13.13 0.43 2.66
CA ASN A 199 13.24 -0.85 1.94
C ASN A 199 14.44 -1.71 2.37
N GLY A 200 15.01 -1.41 3.54
CA GLY A 200 16.14 -2.12 4.13
C GLY A 200 15.69 -3.30 5.00
N PRO A 201 16.66 -4.04 5.55
CA PRO A 201 16.37 -5.13 6.48
C PRO A 201 15.80 -4.62 7.81
N GLY A 202 14.98 -5.45 8.45
CA GLY A 202 14.40 -5.18 9.77
C GLY A 202 13.01 -4.55 9.71
N ASP A 203 12.56 -4.06 10.87
CA ASP A 203 11.20 -3.50 11.09
C ASP A 203 11.24 -2.06 11.63
N THR A 204 12.42 -1.45 11.74
CA THR A 204 12.59 -0.11 12.33
C THR A 204 11.99 0.99 11.46
N THR A 205 12.12 0.88 10.15
CA THR A 205 11.42 1.72 9.17
C THR A 205 10.47 0.82 8.41
N MET A 206 9.19 1.16 8.43
CA MET A 206 8.13 0.32 7.89
C MET A 206 7.40 1.05 6.76
N GLU A 207 7.25 0.39 5.63
CA GLU A 207 6.35 0.81 4.55
C GLU A 207 4.90 0.81 5.08
N ILE A 208 4.23 1.96 5.03
CA ILE A 208 2.86 2.11 5.52
C ILE A 208 1.83 2.25 4.40
N TRP A 209 2.19 2.85 3.25
CA TRP A 209 1.25 3.12 2.17
C TRP A 209 1.96 3.14 0.82
N ASN A 210 1.48 2.35 -0.14
CA ASN A 210 1.95 2.37 -1.52
C ASN A 210 0.93 3.08 -2.43
N LEU A 211 1.42 3.97 -3.31
CA LEU A 211 0.67 4.73 -4.30
C LEU A 211 1.11 4.29 -5.69
N VAL A 212 0.34 3.41 -6.33
CA VAL A 212 0.60 2.90 -7.67
C VAL A 212 -0.02 3.81 -8.72
N PHE A 213 0.82 4.28 -9.63
CA PHE A 213 0.42 5.09 -10.77
C PHE A 213 0.19 4.14 -11.95
N MET A 214 -1.04 3.60 -12.02
CA MET A 214 -1.45 2.63 -13.03
C MET A 214 -1.34 3.25 -14.43
N GLN A 215 -0.41 2.72 -15.23
CA GLN A 215 -0.07 3.24 -16.55
C GLN A 215 -0.04 2.15 -17.63
N TYR A 216 0.20 0.90 -17.23
CA TYR A 216 0.42 -0.20 -18.16
C TYR A 216 -0.46 -1.39 -17.85
N ASN A 217 -0.71 -2.21 -18.86
CA ASN A 217 -1.18 -3.58 -18.75
C ASN A 217 -0.06 -4.50 -19.21
N ARG A 218 0.38 -5.40 -18.32
CA ARG A 218 1.38 -6.44 -18.62
C ARG A 218 0.68 -7.67 -19.18
N THR A 219 1.08 -8.10 -20.37
CA THR A 219 0.53 -9.30 -21.02
C THR A 219 1.64 -10.25 -21.42
N GLU A 220 1.38 -11.55 -21.29
CA GLU A 220 2.26 -12.59 -21.82
C GLU A 220 1.95 -12.83 -23.30
N SER A 221 2.98 -12.80 -24.13
CA SER A 221 2.96 -13.13 -25.55
C SER A 221 2.97 -14.65 -25.76
N GLU A 222 2.64 -15.11 -26.98
CA GLU A 222 2.63 -16.54 -27.32
C GLU A 222 3.97 -17.26 -27.15
N ASP A 223 5.08 -16.52 -27.17
CA ASP A 223 6.44 -17.03 -26.98
C ASP A 223 6.91 -17.01 -25.50
N GLY A 224 6.04 -16.63 -24.57
CA GLY A 224 6.35 -16.51 -23.14
C GLY A 224 7.08 -15.21 -22.77
N THR A 225 7.23 -14.27 -23.71
CA THR A 225 7.74 -12.93 -23.40
C THR A 225 6.65 -12.05 -22.81
N TYR A 226 7.02 -11.05 -22.01
CA TYR A 226 6.06 -10.12 -21.42
C TYR A 226 6.17 -8.76 -22.07
N THR A 227 5.03 -8.14 -22.37
CA THR A 227 4.97 -6.80 -22.96
C THR A 227 4.15 -5.87 -22.08
N LEU A 228 4.59 -4.62 -21.95
CA LEU A 228 3.84 -3.54 -21.32
C LEU A 228 3.09 -2.74 -22.39
N THR A 229 1.77 -2.69 -22.28
CA THR A 229 0.91 -1.89 -23.16
C THR A 229 0.28 -0.75 -22.37
N PRO A 230 0.24 0.50 -22.89
CA PRO A 230 -0.39 1.61 -22.16
C PRO A 230 -1.88 1.33 -21.85
N LEU A 231 -2.31 1.66 -20.64
CA LEU A 231 -3.73 1.63 -20.27
C LEU A 231 -4.53 2.71 -21.04
N PRO A 232 -5.86 2.55 -21.21
CA PRO A 232 -6.68 3.55 -21.88
C PRO A 232 -6.66 4.93 -21.22
N ALA A 233 -6.45 4.98 -19.89
CA ALA A 233 -6.29 6.20 -19.14
C ALA A 233 -5.37 5.98 -17.92
N PRO A 234 -4.42 6.90 -17.64
CA PRO A 234 -3.66 6.90 -16.40
C PRO A 234 -4.61 6.90 -15.19
N SER A 235 -4.32 6.06 -14.22
CA SER A 235 -5.20 5.78 -13.08
C SER A 235 -4.38 5.64 -11.79
N VAL A 236 -5.04 5.69 -10.64
CA VAL A 236 -4.39 5.55 -9.33
C VAL A 236 -4.97 4.36 -8.61
N ASP A 237 -4.08 3.54 -8.06
CA ASP A 237 -4.37 2.49 -7.10
C ASP A 237 -3.51 2.75 -5.87
N THR A 238 -4.07 2.63 -4.67
CA THR A 238 -3.28 2.78 -3.44
C THR A 238 -3.62 1.67 -2.45
N GLY A 239 -2.66 1.37 -1.57
CA GLY A 239 -2.84 0.38 -0.52
C GLY A 239 -2.03 0.71 0.71
N MET A 240 -2.71 0.96 1.82
CA MET A 240 -2.14 1.12 3.16
C MET A 240 -2.56 -0.05 4.04
N GLY A 241 -1.59 -0.70 4.70
CA GLY A 241 -1.89 -1.77 5.66
C GLY A 241 -2.53 -1.19 6.92
N LEU A 242 -3.77 -1.57 7.23
CA LEU A 242 -4.50 -1.06 8.39
C LEU A 242 -3.74 -1.35 9.69
N GLU A 243 -3.19 -2.55 9.81
CA GLU A 243 -2.46 -3.01 11.00
C GLU A 243 -1.17 -2.22 11.17
N ARG A 244 -0.47 -1.90 10.07
CA ARG A 244 0.76 -1.10 10.06
C ARG A 244 0.51 0.33 10.51
N ILE A 245 -0.49 1.01 9.93
CA ILE A 245 -0.83 2.38 10.35
C ILE A 245 -1.40 2.42 11.78
N THR A 246 -2.08 1.36 12.22
CA THR A 246 -2.55 1.23 13.60
C THR A 246 -1.38 1.10 14.57
N ALA A 247 -0.34 0.33 14.23
CA ALA A 247 0.87 0.23 15.04
C ALA A 247 1.56 1.60 15.20
N VAL A 248 1.65 2.38 14.12
CA VAL A 248 2.15 3.77 14.15
C VAL A 248 1.32 4.64 15.08
N MET A 249 -0.01 4.66 14.89
CA MET A 249 -0.92 5.53 15.65
C MET A 249 -1.06 5.16 17.13
N GLN A 250 -0.76 3.92 17.49
CA GLN A 250 -0.74 3.43 18.87
C GLN A 250 0.67 3.45 19.48
N ASN A 251 1.68 3.86 18.70
CA ASN A 251 3.07 3.91 19.11
C ASN A 251 3.58 2.56 19.66
N VAL A 252 3.18 1.47 19.02
CA VAL A 252 3.65 0.10 19.31
C VAL A 252 4.61 -0.38 18.22
N LYS A 253 5.59 -1.21 18.57
CA LYS A 253 6.67 -1.61 17.65
C LYS A 253 6.27 -2.69 16.65
N THR A 254 5.11 -3.30 16.82
CA THR A 254 4.70 -4.47 16.05
C THR A 254 3.19 -4.48 15.86
N ASN A 255 2.73 -4.97 14.71
CA ASN A 255 1.31 -5.08 14.41
C ASN A 255 0.58 -5.96 15.43
N TYR A 256 1.27 -6.97 15.98
CA TYR A 256 0.73 -7.91 16.97
C TYR A 256 0.41 -7.27 18.34
N ASP A 257 0.90 -6.05 18.57
CA ASP A 257 0.67 -5.28 19.80
C ASP A 257 -0.50 -4.30 19.67
N THR A 258 -1.10 -4.21 18.48
CA THR A 258 -2.27 -3.35 18.24
C THR A 258 -3.54 -3.94 18.86
N ASP A 259 -4.53 -3.09 19.09
CA ASP A 259 -5.88 -3.50 19.49
C ASP A 259 -6.58 -4.45 18.51
N LEU A 260 -6.17 -4.45 17.24
CA LEU A 260 -6.68 -5.36 16.21
C LEU A 260 -6.25 -6.82 16.42
N ILE A 261 -5.04 -7.05 16.96
CA ILE A 261 -4.42 -8.38 17.00
C ILE A 261 -4.15 -8.86 18.42
N ARG A 262 -3.71 -7.97 19.33
CA ARG A 262 -3.34 -8.34 20.70
C ARG A 262 -4.44 -9.16 21.40
N PRO A 263 -5.74 -8.80 21.33
CA PRO A 263 -6.79 -9.61 21.97
C PRO A 263 -6.89 -11.04 21.43
N LEU A 264 -6.61 -11.26 20.14
CA LEU A 264 -6.60 -12.59 19.53
C LEU A 264 -5.42 -13.43 20.02
N VAL A 265 -4.24 -12.80 20.18
CA VAL A 265 -3.04 -13.45 20.71
C VAL A 265 -3.24 -13.86 22.17
N GLU A 266 -3.76 -12.97 22.99
CA GLU A 266 -4.06 -13.24 24.41
C GLU A 266 -5.09 -14.36 24.55
N TYR A 267 -6.14 -14.35 23.72
CA TYR A 267 -7.14 -15.41 23.72
C TYR A 267 -6.55 -16.78 23.32
N ALA A 268 -5.73 -16.82 22.28
CA ALA A 268 -5.04 -18.04 21.87
C ALA A 268 -4.08 -18.56 22.95
N ALA A 269 -3.36 -17.66 23.64
CA ALA A 269 -2.48 -18.01 24.75
C ALA A 269 -3.28 -18.65 25.90
N ALA A 270 -4.40 -18.05 26.30
CA ALA A 270 -5.27 -18.59 27.35
C ALA A 270 -5.83 -19.98 27.02
N LEU A 271 -6.14 -20.27 25.75
CA LEU A 271 -6.57 -21.59 25.30
C LEU A 271 -5.45 -22.64 25.28
N SER A 272 -4.19 -22.20 25.21
CA SER A 272 -3.02 -23.07 25.15
C SER A 272 -2.46 -23.44 26.53
N GLU A 273 -2.94 -22.81 27.60
CA GLU A 273 -2.55 -23.18 28.96
C GLU A 273 -3.01 -24.61 29.28
N PRO A 274 -2.12 -25.51 29.71
CA PRO A 274 -2.52 -26.85 30.10
C PRO A 274 -3.52 -26.77 31.26
N SER A 275 -4.65 -27.45 31.15
CA SER A 275 -5.56 -27.63 32.27
C SER A 275 -4.80 -28.27 33.45
N ALA A 276 -4.78 -27.55 34.58
CA ALA A 276 -4.14 -27.95 35.84
C ALA A 276 -4.72 -29.24 36.43
#